data_AF-A0A9N7U6I6-F1
#
_entry.id   AF-A0A9N7U6I6-F1
#
_cell.length_a   1.000
_cell.length_b   1.000
_cell.length_c   1.000
_cell.angle_alpha   90.00
_cell.angle_beta   90.00
_cell.angle_gamma   90.00
#
_symmetry.space_group_name_H-M   'P 1'
#
loop_
_entity.id
_entity.type
_entity.pdbx_description
1 polymer ?
#
loop_
_entity_poly.entity_id
_entity_poly.type
_entity_poly.pdbx_seq_one_letter_code
_entity_poly.pdbx_strand_id
1 'polypeptide(L)'
;MGNVFGRKTRPSRVTEQDRAVLQLKQQRDKLKQYQKKITSQLEKERLVAQQLLKDGRRDKALLLLKKKRYQDQLLEKTENQLSNLERMVQDIEFMQIEMEVIEGLKVGNDCLRSMHEIMSIEDVERILDETQESIEYQRQIDEMLAGALTQDDEDSVLAELQAITQGEDIALPEVPTETIPEVPEAAKAEPERREAKTKLEREMQAA
;
A
#
# COMPACT_ATOMS: atom_id res chain seq x y z
N MET A 1 -7.84 47.93 -26.49
CA MET A 1 -8.40 46.89 -27.39
C MET A 1 -7.25 46.18 -28.07
N GLY A 2 -7.14 44.86 -27.94
CA GLY A 2 -6.11 44.08 -28.64
C GLY A 2 -5.75 42.75 -27.96
N ASN A 3 -6.71 41.83 -27.93
CA ASN A 3 -6.63 40.35 -27.92
C ASN A 3 -5.42 39.72 -27.18
N VAL A 4 -5.56 39.06 -26.03
CA VAL A 4 -6.51 37.97 -25.70
C VAL A 4 -6.54 36.86 -26.76
N PHE A 5 -5.38 36.33 -27.15
CA PHE A 5 -5.30 35.00 -27.73
C PHE A 5 -4.59 34.07 -26.75
N GLY A 6 -5.42 33.30 -26.03
CA GLY A 6 -4.97 32.24 -25.15
C GLY A 6 -4.16 31.20 -25.91
N ARG A 7 -2.86 31.15 -25.62
CA ARG A 7 -2.12 29.90 -25.78
C ARG A 7 -2.66 28.95 -24.72
N LYS A 8 -3.61 28.08 -25.09
CA LYS A 8 -3.74 26.79 -24.41
C LYS A 8 -2.39 26.10 -24.57
N THR A 9 -1.56 26.22 -23.55
CA THR A 9 -0.29 25.50 -23.43
C THR A 9 -0.64 24.03 -23.58
N ARG A 10 -0.17 23.40 -24.66
CA ARG A 10 -0.25 21.94 -24.79
C ARG A 10 0.33 21.36 -23.50
N PRO A 11 -0.31 20.39 -22.84
CA PRO A 11 0.27 19.77 -21.66
C PRO A 11 1.67 19.28 -22.06
N SER A 12 2.70 19.81 -21.40
CA SER A 12 4.08 19.45 -21.74
C SER A 12 4.23 17.96 -21.52
N ARG A 13 4.83 17.25 -22.49
CA ARG A 13 5.27 15.84 -22.33
C ARG A 13 6.25 15.62 -21.18
N VAL A 14 6.72 16.71 -20.58
CA VAL A 14 7.63 16.74 -19.43
C VAL A 14 6.78 16.81 -18.17
N THR A 15 6.90 15.80 -17.33
CA THR A 15 6.24 15.73 -16.03
C THR A 15 6.95 16.63 -15.01
N GLU A 16 6.31 16.93 -13.88
CA GLU A 16 6.97 17.69 -12.80
C GLU A 16 8.17 16.91 -12.22
N GLN A 17 8.07 15.57 -12.22
CA GLN A 17 9.13 14.66 -11.82
C GLN A 17 10.35 14.80 -12.75
N ASP A 18 10.14 14.85 -14.06
CA ASP A 18 11.23 15.05 -15.03
C ASP A 18 11.94 16.39 -14.83
N ARG A 19 11.20 17.44 -14.47
CA ARG A 19 11.79 18.75 -14.15
C ARG A 19 12.64 18.69 -12.89
N ALA A 20 12.18 18.00 -11.84
CA ALA A 20 12.94 17.81 -10.61
C ALA A 20 14.24 17.02 -10.89
N VAL A 21 14.15 15.91 -11.64
CA VAL A 21 15.32 15.11 -12.04
C VAL A 21 16.30 15.96 -12.86
N LEU A 22 15.82 16.79 -13.78
CA LEU A 22 16.67 17.70 -14.55
C LEU A 22 17.39 18.71 -13.64
N GLN A 23 16.70 19.32 -12.69
CA GLN A 23 17.31 20.26 -11.74
C GLN A 23 18.39 19.61 -10.89
N LEU A 24 18.13 18.40 -10.38
CA LEU A 24 19.11 17.62 -9.61
C LEU A 24 20.33 17.26 -10.46
N LYS A 25 20.12 16.82 -11.71
CA LYS A 25 21.21 16.51 -12.65
C LYS A 25 22.04 17.76 -12.99
N GLN A 26 21.40 18.92 -13.20
CA GLN A 26 22.11 20.19 -13.39
C GLN A 26 22.95 20.58 -12.17
N GLN A 27 22.41 20.42 -10.96
CA GLN A 27 23.12 20.74 -9.73
C GLN A 27 24.32 19.80 -9.51
N ARG A 28 24.15 18.51 -9.77
CA ARG A 28 25.23 17.51 -9.77
C ARG A 28 26.35 17.92 -10.73
N ASP A 29 26.02 18.32 -11.96
CA ASP A 29 27.02 18.69 -12.95
C ASP A 29 27.77 19.97 -12.55
N LYS A 30 27.10 20.94 -11.93
CA LYS A 30 27.75 22.13 -11.33
C LYS A 30 28.72 21.75 -10.22
N LEU A 31 28.33 20.82 -9.33
CA LEU A 31 29.22 20.33 -8.27
C LEU A 31 30.43 19.58 -8.84
N LYS A 32 30.25 18.75 -9.88
CA LYS A 32 31.37 18.09 -10.59
C LYS A 32 32.34 19.10 -11.22
N GLN A 33 31.81 20.17 -11.82
CA GLN A 33 32.65 21.25 -12.35
C GLN A 33 33.42 21.99 -11.25
N TYR A 34 32.78 22.26 -10.12
CA TYR A 34 33.42 22.89 -8.96
C TYR A 34 34.53 22.00 -8.38
N GLN A 35 34.27 20.70 -8.22
CA GLN A 35 35.25 19.70 -7.79
C GLN A 35 36.49 19.73 -8.69
N LYS A 36 36.31 19.65 -10.02
CA LYS A 36 37.42 19.71 -11.00
C LYS A 36 38.22 21.01 -10.94
N LYS A 37 37.57 22.15 -10.70
CA LYS A 37 38.26 23.44 -10.55
C LYS A 37 39.12 23.48 -9.29
N ILE A 38 38.59 23.00 -8.16
CA ILE A 38 39.33 22.98 -6.90
C ILE A 38 40.48 21.98 -6.94
N THR A 39 40.29 20.79 -7.51
CA THR A 39 41.38 19.80 -7.61
C THR A 39 42.55 20.35 -8.43
N SER A 40 42.28 20.99 -9.58
CA SER A 40 43.33 21.66 -10.37
C SER A 40 44.02 22.79 -9.61
N GLN A 41 43.26 23.57 -8.81
CA GLN A 41 43.82 24.63 -7.99
C GLN A 41 44.71 24.07 -6.87
N LEU A 42 44.30 22.98 -6.23
CA LEU A 42 45.06 22.29 -5.19
C LEU A 42 46.39 21.74 -5.70
N GLU A 43 46.43 21.20 -6.91
CA GLU A 43 47.68 20.74 -7.55
C GLU A 43 48.66 21.89 -7.76
N LYS A 44 48.17 23.04 -8.24
CA LYS A 44 49.00 24.25 -8.39
C LYS A 44 49.52 24.75 -7.06
N GLU A 45 48.65 24.83 -6.04
CA GLU A 45 49.04 25.27 -4.70
C GLU A 45 50.05 24.33 -4.06
N ARG A 46 49.96 23.02 -4.33
CA ARG A 46 50.96 22.03 -3.91
C ARG A 46 52.34 22.31 -4.52
N LEU A 47 52.42 22.61 -5.81
CA LEU A 47 53.69 22.95 -6.47
C LEU A 47 54.31 24.23 -5.89
N VAL A 48 53.48 25.26 -5.68
CA VAL A 48 53.92 26.53 -5.07
C VAL A 48 54.40 26.32 -3.64
N ALA A 49 53.68 25.52 -2.84
CA ALA A 49 54.12 25.16 -1.49
C ALA A 49 55.46 24.43 -1.50
N GLN A 50 55.69 23.53 -2.46
CA GLN A 50 56.95 22.81 -2.60
C GLN A 50 58.11 23.74 -3.01
N GLN A 51 57.87 24.74 -3.86
CA GLN A 51 58.85 25.77 -4.20
C GLN A 51 59.19 26.66 -2.99
N LEU A 52 58.19 27.11 -2.24
CA LEU A 52 58.41 27.94 -1.04
C LEU A 52 59.19 27.20 0.07
N LEU A 53 59.03 25.88 0.16
CA LEU A 53 59.85 25.06 1.05
C LEU A 53 61.32 25.00 0.61
N LYS A 54 61.59 24.90 -0.70
CA LYS A 54 62.95 24.95 -1.25
C LYS A 54 63.62 26.31 -1.02
N ASP A 55 62.84 27.39 -1.12
CA ASP A 55 63.28 28.77 -0.85
C ASP A 55 63.48 29.09 0.64
N GLY A 56 63.27 28.13 1.55
CA GLY A 56 63.40 28.33 3.00
C GLY A 56 62.28 29.15 3.65
N ARG A 57 61.23 29.54 2.89
CA ARG A 57 60.11 30.37 3.36
C ARG A 57 59.02 29.52 4.02
N ARG A 58 59.35 28.94 5.17
CA ARG A 58 58.50 27.97 5.91
C ARG A 58 57.13 28.52 6.32
N ASP A 59 57.04 29.75 6.79
CA ASP A 59 55.75 30.32 7.28
C ASP A 59 54.71 30.45 6.16
N LYS A 60 55.15 30.85 4.96
CA LYS A 60 54.27 30.96 3.78
C LYS A 60 53.84 29.58 3.29
N ALA A 61 54.74 28.60 3.30
CA ALA A 61 54.41 27.22 2.96
C ALA A 61 53.39 26.62 3.95
N LEU A 62 53.54 26.87 5.26
CA LEU A 62 52.59 26.43 6.29
C LEU A 62 51.19 27.00 6.04
N LEU A 63 51.09 28.28 5.69
CA LEU A 63 49.81 28.94 5.40
C LEU A 63 49.12 28.33 4.18
N LEU A 64 49.85 28.03 3.10
CA LEU A 64 49.31 27.32 1.94
C LEU A 64 48.86 25.90 2.28
N LEU A 65 49.60 25.17 3.10
CA LEU A 65 49.20 23.83 3.54
C LEU A 65 47.92 23.85 4.39
N LYS A 66 47.74 24.88 5.25
CA LYS A 66 46.49 25.09 5.98
C LYS A 66 45.32 25.38 5.03
N LYS A 67 45.53 26.23 4.03
CA LYS A 67 44.54 26.53 2.99
C LYS A 67 44.15 25.27 2.20
N LYS A 68 45.14 24.47 1.81
CA LYS A 68 44.94 23.17 1.16
C LYS A 68 44.08 22.24 2.03
N ARG A 69 44.40 22.09 3.31
CA ARG A 69 43.63 21.22 4.22
C ARG A 69 42.16 21.65 4.34
N TYR A 70 41.89 22.96 4.37
CA TYR A 70 40.53 23.48 4.36
C TYR A 70 39.78 23.17 3.06
N GLN A 71 40.45 23.30 1.91
CA GLN A 71 39.88 22.95 0.61
C GLN A 71 39.64 21.44 0.47
N ASP A 72 40.55 20.60 0.98
CA ASP A 72 40.38 19.14 1.03
C ASP A 72 39.11 18.77 1.84
N GLN A 73 38.88 19.40 2.99
CA GLN A 73 37.65 19.20 3.78
C GLN A 73 36.38 19.68 3.05
N LEU A 74 36.47 20.76 2.29
CA LEU A 74 35.33 21.26 1.51
C LEU A 74 35.02 20.34 0.33
N LEU A 75 36.04 19.74 -0.29
CA LEU A 75 35.87 18.72 -1.33
C LEU A 75 35.17 17.49 -0.78
N GLU A 76 35.58 16.98 0.37
CA GLU A 76 34.95 15.83 1.03
C GLU A 76 33.45 16.09 1.31
N LYS A 77 33.11 17.28 1.82
CA LYS A 77 31.71 17.69 1.98
C LYS A 77 30.95 17.74 0.65
N THR A 78 31.60 18.21 -0.40
CA THR A 78 31.02 18.28 -1.75
C THR A 78 30.79 16.89 -2.33
N GLU A 79 31.70 15.95 -2.10
CA GLU A 79 31.56 14.55 -2.52
C GLU A 79 30.40 13.86 -1.80
N ASN A 80 30.25 14.08 -0.50
CA ASN A 80 29.09 13.61 0.25
C ASN A 80 27.77 14.17 -0.30
N GLN A 81 27.73 15.48 -0.60
CA GLN A 81 26.56 16.10 -1.22
C GLN A 81 26.27 15.54 -2.62
N LEU A 82 27.31 15.23 -3.39
CA LEU A 82 27.18 14.66 -4.72
C LEU A 82 26.63 13.23 -4.65
N SER A 83 27.10 12.41 -3.71
CA SER A 83 26.53 11.09 -3.44
C SER A 83 25.05 11.17 -3.02
N ASN A 84 24.70 12.13 -2.17
CA ASN A 84 23.31 12.36 -1.76
C ASN A 84 22.42 12.76 -2.94
N LEU A 85 22.91 13.62 -3.85
CA LEU A 85 22.17 13.99 -5.07
C LEU A 85 22.00 12.80 -6.02
N GLU A 86 23.03 11.97 -6.18
CA GLU A 86 22.94 10.78 -7.02
C GLU A 86 21.95 9.76 -6.45
N ARG A 87 21.93 9.56 -5.12
CA ARG A 87 20.91 8.74 -4.44
C ARG A 87 19.51 9.30 -4.65
N MET A 88 19.31 10.60 -4.45
CA MET A 88 17.99 11.24 -4.63
C MET A 88 17.45 11.10 -6.05
N VAL A 89 18.33 11.16 -7.07
CA VAL A 89 17.92 10.90 -8.46
C VAL A 89 17.47 9.45 -8.64
N GLN A 90 18.22 8.48 -8.09
CA GLN A 90 17.84 7.07 -8.14
C GLN A 90 16.53 6.81 -7.42
N ASP A 91 16.33 7.41 -6.25
CA ASP A 91 15.10 7.28 -5.46
C ASP A 91 13.90 7.81 -6.27
N ILE A 92 14.02 8.96 -6.94
CA ILE A 92 12.94 9.50 -7.79
C ILE A 92 12.66 8.58 -8.97
N GLU A 93 13.69 8.07 -9.65
CA GLU A 93 13.53 7.13 -10.76
C GLU A 93 12.86 5.82 -10.30
N PHE A 94 13.17 5.34 -9.09
CA PHE A 94 12.51 4.18 -8.51
C PHE A 94 11.05 4.45 -8.11
N MET A 95 10.76 5.60 -7.50
CA MET A 95 9.38 6.01 -7.19
C MET A 95 8.50 6.11 -8.44
N GLN A 96 9.06 6.48 -9.60
CA GLN A 96 8.32 6.47 -10.87
C GLN A 96 7.86 5.06 -11.24
N ILE A 97 8.74 4.06 -11.10
CA ILE A 97 8.41 2.65 -11.34
C ILE A 97 7.36 2.17 -10.32
N GLU A 98 7.50 2.53 -9.04
CA GLU A 98 6.51 2.16 -8.02
C GLU A 98 5.13 2.75 -8.31
N MET A 99 5.05 3.99 -8.81
CA MET A 99 3.78 4.57 -9.24
C MET A 99 3.14 3.75 -10.38
N GLU A 100 3.92 3.33 -11.38
CA GLU A 100 3.41 2.48 -12.46
C GLU A 100 2.90 1.12 -11.94
N VAL A 101 3.59 0.52 -10.96
CA VAL A 101 3.15 -0.72 -10.32
C VAL A 101 1.83 -0.51 -9.57
N ILE A 102 1.69 0.58 -8.81
CA ILE A 102 0.45 0.91 -8.10
C ILE A 102 -0.71 1.13 -9.08
N GLU A 103 -0.47 1.82 -10.20
CA GLU A 103 -1.47 1.99 -11.25
C GLU A 103 -1.88 0.64 -11.86
N GLY A 104 -0.93 -0.25 -12.12
CA GLY A 104 -1.19 -1.61 -12.59
C GLY A 104 -2.02 -2.44 -11.59
N LEU A 105 -1.70 -2.35 -10.30
CA LEU A 105 -2.48 -3.00 -9.23
C LEU A 105 -3.90 -2.45 -9.13
N LYS A 106 -4.08 -1.14 -9.35
CA LYS A 106 -5.40 -0.51 -9.36
C LYS A 106 -6.26 -1.05 -10.50
N VAL A 107 -5.72 -1.11 -11.72
CA VAL A 107 -6.41 -1.70 -12.88
C VAL A 107 -6.74 -3.18 -12.63
N GLY A 108 -5.81 -3.93 -12.03
CA GLY A 108 -6.05 -5.30 -11.61
C GLY A 108 -7.19 -5.43 -10.60
N ASN A 109 -7.24 -4.54 -9.59
CA ASN A 109 -8.32 -4.51 -8.61
C ASN A 109 -9.68 -4.16 -9.25
N ASP A 110 -9.70 -3.19 -10.16
CA ASP A 110 -10.91 -2.79 -10.88
C ASP A 110 -11.44 -3.95 -11.76
N CYS A 111 -10.55 -4.71 -12.41
CA CYS A 111 -10.92 -5.92 -13.16
C CYS A 111 -11.45 -7.04 -12.26
N LEU A 112 -10.84 -7.24 -11.08
CA LEU A 112 -11.35 -8.20 -10.10
C LEU A 112 -12.73 -7.81 -9.57
N ARG A 113 -12.99 -6.51 -9.37
CA ARG A 113 -14.31 -6.02 -8.97
C ARG A 113 -15.36 -6.29 -10.02
N SER A 114 -15.08 -5.98 -11.30
CA SER A 114 -16.04 -6.25 -12.37
C SER A 114 -16.31 -7.75 -12.55
N MET A 115 -15.29 -8.61 -12.42
CA MET A 115 -15.48 -10.06 -12.39
C MET A 115 -16.36 -10.50 -11.22
N HIS A 116 -16.15 -9.94 -10.03
CA HIS A 116 -16.95 -10.28 -8.86
C HIS A 116 -18.42 -9.84 -9.02
N GLU A 117 -18.67 -8.66 -9.61
CA GLU A 117 -20.01 -8.19 -9.92
C GLU A 117 -20.75 -9.15 -10.86
N ILE A 118 -20.10 -9.58 -11.97
CA ILE A 118 -20.67 -10.55 -12.92
C ILE A 118 -20.97 -11.89 -12.22
N MET A 119 -20.02 -12.44 -11.47
CA MET A 119 -20.21 -13.71 -10.76
C MET A 119 -21.37 -13.64 -9.75
N SER A 120 -21.54 -12.50 -9.06
CA SER A 120 -22.65 -12.33 -8.11
C SER A 120 -24.02 -12.30 -8.79
N ILE A 121 -24.11 -11.77 -10.01
CA ILE A 121 -25.36 -11.74 -10.78
C ILE A 121 -25.71 -13.15 -11.26
N GLU A 122 -24.74 -13.87 -11.84
CA GLU A 122 -24.92 -15.26 -12.27
C GLU A 122 -25.28 -16.19 -11.10
N ASP A 123 -24.66 -16.00 -9.93
CA ASP A 123 -24.99 -16.77 -8.73
C ASP A 123 -26.41 -16.46 -8.22
N VAL A 124 -26.88 -15.20 -8.32
CA VAL A 124 -28.26 -14.83 -7.96
C VAL A 124 -29.27 -15.39 -8.96
N GLU A 125 -28.98 -15.34 -10.26
CA GLU A 125 -29.84 -15.94 -11.30
C GLU A 125 -29.98 -17.45 -11.10
N ARG A 126 -28.87 -18.16 -10.84
CA ARG A 126 -28.90 -19.60 -10.55
C ARG A 126 -29.77 -19.94 -9.34
N ILE A 127 -29.68 -19.17 -8.25
CA ILE A 127 -30.49 -19.39 -7.05
C ILE A 127 -31.97 -19.16 -7.33
N LEU A 128 -32.32 -18.13 -8.12
CA LEU A 128 -33.70 -17.86 -8.48
C LEU A 128 -34.28 -18.98 -9.36
N ASP A 129 -33.52 -19.48 -10.32
CA ASP A 129 -33.92 -20.60 -11.17
C ASP A 129 -34.12 -21.88 -10.34
N GLU A 130 -33.17 -22.24 -9.46
CA GLU A 130 -33.30 -23.39 -8.55
C GLU A 130 -34.52 -23.26 -7.61
N THR A 131 -34.80 -22.04 -7.12
CA THR A 131 -35.95 -21.78 -6.24
C THR A 131 -37.26 -21.88 -7.02
N GLN A 132 -37.31 -21.36 -8.24
CA GLN A 132 -38.49 -21.42 -9.10
C GLN A 132 -38.79 -22.86 -9.50
N GLU A 133 -37.78 -23.64 -9.89
CA GLU A 133 -37.92 -25.08 -10.15
C GLU A 133 -38.43 -25.83 -8.92
N SER A 134 -37.92 -25.50 -7.73
CA SER A 134 -38.38 -26.11 -6.48
C SER A 134 -39.84 -25.78 -6.15
N ILE A 135 -40.27 -24.53 -6.39
CA ILE A 135 -41.66 -24.12 -6.21
C ILE A 135 -42.58 -24.83 -7.22
N GLU A 136 -42.14 -24.98 -8.47
CA GLU A 136 -42.89 -25.70 -9.49
C GLU A 136 -42.99 -27.19 -9.17
N TYR A 137 -41.92 -27.81 -8.70
CA TYR A 137 -41.93 -29.18 -8.22
C TYR A 137 -42.89 -29.36 -7.03
N GLN A 138 -42.87 -28.43 -6.07
CA GLN A 138 -43.82 -28.45 -4.95
C GLN A 138 -45.26 -28.31 -5.44
N ARG A 139 -45.53 -27.40 -6.40
CA ARG A 139 -46.87 -27.26 -6.99
C ARG A 139 -47.32 -28.53 -7.74
N GLN A 140 -46.41 -29.21 -8.43
CA GLN A 140 -46.72 -30.50 -9.06
C GLN A 140 -47.06 -31.55 -8.01
N ILE A 141 -46.33 -31.60 -6.89
CA ILE A 141 -46.68 -32.45 -5.74
C ILE A 141 -48.07 -32.08 -5.21
N ASP A 142 -48.33 -30.80 -4.98
CA ASP A 142 -49.61 -30.31 -4.46
C ASP A 142 -50.77 -30.65 -5.40
N GLU A 143 -50.60 -30.52 -6.72
CA GLU A 143 -51.60 -30.87 -7.74
C GLU A 143 -51.83 -32.39 -7.80
N MET A 144 -50.77 -33.20 -7.73
CA MET A 144 -50.88 -34.65 -7.66
C MET A 144 -51.58 -35.12 -6.38
N LEU A 145 -51.37 -34.44 -5.25
CA LEU A 145 -52.02 -34.74 -3.97
C LEU A 145 -53.48 -34.26 -3.94
N ALA A 146 -53.77 -33.06 -4.46
CA ALA A 146 -55.11 -32.46 -4.46
C ALA A 146 -56.14 -33.25 -5.28
N GLY A 147 -55.71 -34.05 -6.25
CA GLY A 147 -56.58 -34.92 -7.06
C GLY A 147 -56.70 -36.37 -6.56
N ALA A 148 -55.94 -36.77 -5.53
CA ALA A 148 -55.77 -38.17 -5.14
C ALA A 148 -56.51 -38.57 -3.85
N LEU A 149 -56.86 -37.62 -2.97
CA LEU A 149 -57.59 -37.91 -1.73
C LEU A 149 -59.10 -37.84 -1.94
N THR A 150 -59.83 -38.77 -1.33
CA THR A 150 -61.28 -38.68 -1.19
C THR A 150 -61.65 -37.91 0.08
N GLN A 151 -62.90 -37.44 0.18
CA GLN A 151 -63.36 -36.66 1.34
C GLN A 151 -63.25 -37.44 2.68
N ASP A 152 -63.39 -38.77 2.63
CA ASP A 152 -63.18 -39.63 3.79
C ASP A 152 -61.69 -39.75 4.19
N ASP A 153 -60.77 -39.68 3.21
CA ASP A 153 -59.32 -39.66 3.45
C ASP A 153 -58.86 -38.32 4.04
N GLU A 154 -59.43 -37.21 3.58
CA GLU A 154 -59.18 -35.87 4.13
C GLU A 154 -59.59 -35.79 5.61
N ASP A 155 -60.75 -36.34 5.97
CA ASP A 155 -61.23 -36.39 7.36
C ASP A 155 -60.32 -37.28 8.24
N SER A 156 -59.80 -38.39 7.71
CA SER A 156 -58.85 -39.26 8.42
C SER A 156 -57.50 -38.57 8.65
N VAL A 157 -56.98 -37.85 7.63
CA VAL A 157 -55.72 -37.09 7.74
C VAL A 157 -55.88 -35.92 8.71
N LEU A 158 -57.02 -35.22 8.70
CA LEU A 158 -57.31 -34.17 9.67
C LEU A 158 -57.38 -34.71 11.10
N ALA A 159 -57.97 -35.88 11.30
CA ALA A 159 -57.99 -36.55 12.59
C ALA A 159 -56.59 -36.97 13.06
N GLU A 160 -55.74 -37.48 12.15
CA GLU A 160 -54.34 -37.83 12.45
C GLU A 160 -53.49 -36.58 12.75
N LEU A 161 -53.63 -35.50 11.97
CA LEU A 161 -52.98 -34.22 12.22
C LEU A 161 -53.41 -33.63 13.57
N GLN A 162 -54.70 -33.73 13.90
CA GLN A 162 -55.22 -33.31 15.19
C GLN A 162 -54.67 -34.17 16.34
N ALA A 163 -54.49 -35.48 16.13
CA ALA A 163 -53.87 -36.38 17.11
C ALA A 163 -52.36 -36.09 17.32
N ILE A 164 -51.62 -35.75 16.27
CA ILE A 164 -50.21 -35.33 16.36
C ILE A 164 -50.13 -33.99 17.11
N THR A 165 -50.99 -33.04 16.78
CA THR A 165 -51.01 -31.71 17.42
C THR A 165 -51.49 -31.75 18.87
N GLN A 166 -52.41 -32.67 19.22
CA GLN A 166 -52.87 -32.88 20.61
C GLN A 166 -51.90 -33.76 21.43
N GLY A 167 -51.16 -34.65 20.78
CA GLY A 167 -50.02 -35.36 21.40
C GLY A 167 -48.84 -34.44 21.69
N GLU A 168 -48.78 -33.31 21.00
CA GLU A 168 -47.88 -32.17 21.25
C GLU A 168 -48.58 -31.05 22.04
N ASP A 169 -49.27 -31.36 23.14
CA ASP A 169 -49.20 -30.50 24.34
C ASP A 169 -47.76 -30.61 24.88
N ILE A 170 -46.81 -30.09 24.11
CA ILE A 170 -45.46 -29.83 24.57
C ILE A 170 -45.63 -28.73 25.60
N ALA A 171 -45.60 -29.12 26.88
CA ALA A 171 -45.23 -28.19 27.93
C ALA A 171 -43.89 -27.58 27.51
N LEU A 172 -43.94 -26.39 26.90
CA LEU A 172 -42.76 -25.63 26.53
C LEU A 172 -41.95 -25.51 27.82
N PRO A 173 -40.75 -26.10 27.91
CA PRO A 173 -39.95 -25.99 29.12
C PRO A 173 -39.64 -24.51 29.34
N GLU A 174 -39.80 -24.02 30.57
CA GLU A 174 -39.40 -22.67 30.94
C GLU A 174 -37.96 -22.43 30.45
N VAL A 175 -37.76 -21.33 29.73
CA VAL A 175 -36.48 -20.94 29.16
C VAL A 175 -35.42 -21.02 30.28
N PRO A 176 -34.39 -21.88 30.16
CA PRO A 176 -33.40 -22.02 31.22
C PRO A 176 -32.75 -20.68 31.54
N THR A 177 -32.96 -20.20 32.77
CA THR A 177 -32.32 -18.98 33.30
C THR A 177 -30.99 -19.33 33.98
N GLU A 178 -30.21 -20.23 33.37
CA GLU A 178 -28.91 -20.62 33.89
C GLU A 178 -27.79 -19.87 33.16
N THR A 179 -26.99 -19.17 33.96
CA THR A 179 -25.81 -18.43 33.53
C THR A 179 -24.83 -19.34 32.80
N ILE A 180 -24.47 -18.93 31.59
CA ILE A 180 -23.48 -19.56 30.71
C ILE A 180 -22.20 -19.86 31.53
N PRO A 181 -21.61 -21.07 31.44
CA PRO A 181 -20.42 -21.42 32.19
C PRO A 181 -19.24 -20.50 31.86
N GLU A 182 -18.58 -19.99 32.89
CA GLU A 182 -17.35 -19.22 32.76
C GLU A 182 -16.27 -20.07 32.09
N VAL A 183 -15.85 -19.62 30.91
CA VAL A 183 -14.67 -20.14 30.21
C VAL A 183 -13.46 -20.03 31.15
N PRO A 184 -12.65 -21.09 31.32
CA PRO A 184 -11.52 -21.07 32.24
C PRO A 184 -10.58 -19.90 31.92
N GLU A 185 -10.20 -19.17 32.96
CA GLU A 185 -9.40 -17.94 32.93
C GLU A 185 -7.97 -18.13 32.37
N ALA A 186 -7.62 -19.33 31.91
CA ALA A 186 -6.37 -19.62 31.20
C ALA A 186 -6.41 -19.28 29.69
N ALA A 187 -7.58 -18.96 29.12
CA ALA A 187 -7.72 -18.47 27.74
C ALA A 187 -7.67 -16.93 27.62
N LYS A 188 -7.46 -16.21 28.73
CA LYS A 188 -7.20 -14.75 28.74
C LYS A 188 -5.69 -14.40 28.68
N ALA A 189 -4.84 -15.35 28.35
CA ALA A 189 -3.46 -15.04 27.96
C ALA A 189 -3.43 -14.58 26.50
N GLU A 190 -3.55 -13.27 26.33
CA GLU A 190 -3.25 -12.49 25.13
C GLU A 190 -1.96 -13.03 24.44
N PRO A 191 -2.03 -13.58 23.21
CA PRO A 191 -0.84 -14.00 22.50
C PRO A 191 -0.11 -12.77 21.96
N GLU A 192 1.02 -12.44 22.58
CA GLU A 192 2.26 -11.94 21.94
C GLU A 192 2.14 -10.87 20.83
N ARG A 193 1.30 -9.84 21.01
CA ARG A 193 1.30 -8.65 20.12
C ARG A 193 1.89 -7.38 20.73
N ARG A 194 2.41 -7.44 21.97
CA ARG A 194 2.99 -6.27 22.67
C ARG A 194 4.52 -6.21 22.70
N GLU A 195 5.22 -7.32 22.51
CA GLU A 195 6.70 -7.31 22.48
C GLU A 195 7.29 -6.84 21.14
N ALA A 196 6.55 -6.99 20.03
CA ALA A 196 7.00 -6.48 18.73
C ALA A 196 6.91 -4.94 18.62
N LYS A 197 5.94 -4.30 19.29
CA LYS A 197 5.78 -2.84 19.26
C LYS A 197 6.79 -2.10 20.15
N THR A 198 7.17 -2.68 21.29
CA THR A 198 8.13 -2.07 22.22
C THR A 198 9.59 -2.15 21.73
N LYS A 199 9.92 -3.11 20.86
CA LYS A 199 11.21 -3.13 20.15
C LYS A 199 11.28 -2.06 19.04
N LEU A 200 10.20 -1.88 18.28
CA LEU A 200 10.09 -0.86 17.22
C LEU A 200 10.08 0.58 17.76
N GLU A 201 9.45 0.84 18.91
CA GLU A 201 9.43 2.19 19.51
C GLU A 201 10.76 2.56 20.20
N ARG A 202 11.51 1.60 20.74
CA ARG A 202 12.84 1.86 21.32
C ARG A 202 13.91 2.09 20.25
N GLU A 203 13.79 1.47 19.08
CA GLU A 203 14.67 1.74 17.94
C GLU A 203 14.36 3.08 17.27
N MET A 204 13.11 3.56 17.30
CA MET A 204 12.75 4.90 16.80
C MET A 204 13.15 6.07 17.71
N GLN A 205 13.35 5.84 19.02
CA GLN A 205 13.75 6.90 19.96
C GLN A 205 15.28 6.99 20.18
N ALA A 206 16.05 6.07 19.61
CA ALA A 206 17.51 6.06 19.69
C ALA A 206 18.20 6.44 18.36
N ALA A 207 17.44 6.88 17.36
CA ALA A 207 17.91 7.46 16.10
C ALA A 207 17.54 8.95 16.04
#